data_AF-A0A3L7SNW2-F1
#
_entry.id   AF-A0A3L7SNW2-F1
#
_cell.length_a   1.000
_cell.length_b   1.000
_cell.length_c   1.000
_cell.angle_alpha   90.00
_cell.angle_beta   90.00
_cell.angle_gamma   90.00
#
_symmetry.space_group_name_H-M   'P 1'
#
loop_
_entity.id
_entity.type
_entity.pdbx_description
1 polymer ?
#
loop_
_entity_poly.entity_id
_entity_poly.type
_entity_poly.pdbx_seq_one_letter_code
_entity_poly.pdbx_strand_id
1 'polypeptide(L)'
;MRGWWTSLLPVVLAACCVATAGDRPGAAAPPSRSRAGRFFEGIVKKVEPTPAFIPLPQPPSQEEVDRAAAQSRKRPAAAARPAAAVAAPADNKSRSPSWSDAVAIGSQLKDAASKVVDDATNPDYKPNPKAVQPPTAVVAPSPKSRRQTPPIVVTRLQATGAPPPKTQRFERLRARITQTLATYQRRPLNTAHNTPWEVMHGFIAFGIPTQVRVGGPSGDLASAIGWSNMGGRCRGQVMLAAVDDRVVALKGVGVQGHSAQYLAILAQCRVAANSPLTVQGKQFTVADLIEEEKRSCKSKTELTFALISLAHYLPTDAEWTSRDGEKWSLPRLVEEEIVQPIRGAPCGGTHRLYGLAYGCQRRLRATGQLDGPYLRADKYVRDYQNFALTKLQNRDGSFSTEWFKYMADRDDDIDRKIQTTGHILEWLVSSLDQNRLYESRVVAAAEFLCGALMSEPSREWKIGPLGHALHALNIYQERAWGTVLPGGIAAYSGSMKAPQQPEMIADKPESSSGKADGSTTRR
;
A
#
# COMPACT_ATOMS: atom_id res chain seq x y z
N MET A 1 -54.43 -27.51 -10.25
CA MET A 1 -54.03 -28.86 -10.71
C MET A 1 -52.78 -29.22 -9.91
N ARG A 2 -52.89 -29.88 -8.74
CA ARG A 2 -52.69 -31.33 -8.45
C ARG A 2 -51.39 -31.89 -9.06
N GLY A 3 -50.44 -32.54 -8.39
CA GLY A 3 -50.25 -33.05 -7.00
C GLY A 3 -48.74 -33.05 -6.65
N TRP A 4 -48.24 -33.12 -5.40
CA TRP A 4 -48.34 -34.10 -4.29
C TRP A 4 -47.66 -35.46 -4.53
N TRP A 5 -47.15 -36.01 -3.40
CA TRP A 5 -46.45 -37.29 -3.10
C TRP A 5 -44.93 -37.16 -2.85
N THR A 6 -44.45 -36.87 -1.62
CA THR A 6 -44.30 -37.68 -0.37
C THR A 6 -43.18 -38.74 -0.37
N SER A 7 -42.12 -38.42 0.38
CA SER A 7 -41.40 -39.18 1.43
C SER A 7 -41.34 -40.72 1.41
N LEU A 8 -40.14 -41.28 1.67
CA LEU A 8 -39.82 -42.11 2.87
C LEU A 8 -38.39 -42.71 2.82
N LEU A 9 -37.63 -42.52 3.90
CA LEU A 9 -36.57 -43.40 4.42
C LEU A 9 -37.23 -44.35 5.46
N PRO A 10 -36.74 -45.58 5.74
CA PRO A 10 -35.68 -45.77 6.79
C PRO A 10 -34.74 -46.99 6.60
N VAL A 11 -33.45 -46.88 6.97
CA VAL A 11 -32.71 -47.46 8.14
C VAL A 11 -32.48 -49.01 8.20
N VAL A 12 -31.23 -49.33 8.55
CA VAL A 12 -30.63 -50.45 9.34
C VAL A 12 -30.10 -51.75 8.67
N LEU A 13 -28.81 -52.02 8.92
CA LEU A 13 -28.22 -53.09 9.77
C LEU A 13 -27.07 -53.90 9.14
N ALA A 14 -26.00 -54.02 9.93
CA ALA A 14 -24.81 -54.83 9.73
C ALA A 14 -25.02 -56.29 10.19
N ALA A 15 -24.27 -57.24 9.63
CA ALA A 15 -23.75 -58.42 10.38
C ALA A 15 -22.79 -59.26 9.52
N CYS A 16 -21.75 -59.75 10.21
CA CYS A 16 -20.73 -60.72 9.80
C CYS A 16 -21.32 -62.12 9.52
N CYS A 17 -20.57 -62.97 8.79
CA CYS A 17 -20.49 -64.41 9.07
C CYS A 17 -19.21 -65.04 8.50
N VAL A 18 -18.82 -66.12 9.18
CA VAL A 18 -17.53 -66.84 9.24
C VAL A 18 -17.69 -68.25 8.65
N ALA A 19 -16.57 -68.98 8.49
CA ALA A 19 -16.36 -70.45 8.41
C ALA A 19 -16.18 -71.03 6.98
N THR A 20 -15.32 -72.02 6.66
CA THR A 20 -14.41 -72.97 7.35
C THR A 20 -13.58 -73.69 6.26
N ALA A 21 -12.25 -73.86 6.37
CA ALA A 21 -11.47 -75.02 6.88
C ALA A 21 -11.34 -76.25 5.95
N GLY A 22 -10.09 -76.71 5.75
CA GLY A 22 -9.69 -77.99 5.14
C GLY A 22 -8.18 -78.27 5.27
N ASP A 23 -7.83 -79.25 6.10
CA ASP A 23 -6.52 -79.80 6.51
C ASP A 23 -5.69 -80.46 5.35
N ARG A 24 -4.35 -80.69 5.36
CA ARG A 24 -3.43 -81.41 6.31
C ARG A 24 -1.93 -81.33 5.79
N PRO A 25 -0.88 -81.98 6.38
CA PRO A 25 0.24 -81.32 7.07
C PRO A 25 1.67 -81.56 6.50
N GLY A 26 2.68 -80.80 6.99
CA GLY A 26 4.10 -81.16 6.83
C GLY A 26 5.14 -80.17 7.39
N ALA A 27 5.83 -80.60 8.45
CA ALA A 27 7.16 -80.20 8.95
C ALA A 27 7.39 -78.80 9.61
N ALA A 28 8.12 -78.83 10.74
CA ALA A 28 8.26 -77.80 11.75
C ALA A 28 9.48 -76.87 11.57
N ALA A 29 9.35 -75.60 12.03
CA ALA A 29 10.44 -74.63 12.23
C ALA A 29 10.02 -73.56 13.30
N PRO A 30 10.97 -72.86 13.98
CA PRO A 30 10.85 -72.36 15.37
C PRO A 30 10.16 -70.98 15.51
N PRO A 31 9.90 -70.46 16.74
CA PRO A 31 8.74 -69.62 17.00
C PRO A 31 8.89 -68.16 16.58
N SER A 32 7.77 -67.60 16.13
CA SER A 32 7.57 -66.24 15.67
C SER A 32 7.83 -65.18 16.75
N ARG A 33 8.72 -64.22 16.47
CA ARG A 33 8.72 -62.92 17.15
C ARG A 33 7.62 -62.03 16.56
N SER A 34 6.86 -61.44 17.48
CA SER A 34 5.59 -60.76 17.27
C SER A 34 5.64 -59.58 16.28
N ARG A 35 4.60 -59.52 15.46
CA ARG A 35 4.29 -58.43 14.51
C ARG A 35 3.65 -57.22 15.23
N ALA A 36 4.20 -56.84 16.38
CA ALA A 36 3.74 -55.71 17.21
C ALA A 36 4.75 -54.56 17.27
N GLY A 37 5.92 -54.68 16.64
CA GLY A 37 7.00 -53.69 16.67
C GLY A 37 7.04 -52.69 15.51
N ARG A 38 6.09 -52.73 14.55
CA ARG A 38 6.11 -51.84 13.35
C ARG A 38 4.86 -50.97 13.18
N PHE A 39 4.00 -50.87 14.19
CA PHE A 39 2.86 -49.95 14.19
C PHE A 39 3.06 -48.71 15.07
N PHE A 40 4.06 -48.73 15.97
CA PHE A 40 4.39 -47.60 16.87
C PHE A 40 5.59 -46.75 16.44
N GLU A 41 6.34 -47.13 15.39
CA GLU A 41 7.37 -46.25 14.79
C GLU A 41 6.78 -45.17 13.84
N GLY A 42 5.47 -45.20 13.59
CA GLY A 42 4.76 -44.23 12.74
C GLY A 42 4.12 -43.04 13.49
N ILE A 43 4.24 -42.95 14.81
CA ILE A 43 3.61 -41.88 15.65
C ILE A 43 4.67 -41.12 16.45
N VAL A 44 5.82 -40.86 15.84
CA VAL A 44 6.68 -39.75 16.23
C VAL A 44 7.00 -38.99 14.96
N LYS A 45 6.14 -38.05 14.58
CA LYS A 45 6.58 -36.91 13.77
C LYS A 45 7.77 -36.34 14.55
N LYS A 46 9.00 -36.55 14.06
CA LYS A 46 10.13 -35.72 14.46
C LYS A 46 9.64 -34.29 14.27
N VAL A 47 9.32 -33.62 15.37
CA VAL A 47 9.10 -32.18 15.36
C VAL A 47 10.46 -31.66 14.96
N GLU A 48 10.60 -31.27 13.69
CA GLU A 48 11.80 -30.60 13.24
C GLU A 48 12.03 -29.42 14.19
N PRO A 49 13.23 -29.31 14.79
CA PRO A 49 13.50 -28.23 15.73
C PRO A 49 13.22 -26.91 15.00
N THR A 50 12.38 -26.06 15.59
CA THR A 50 12.09 -24.75 15.03
C THR A 50 13.41 -24.02 14.77
N PRO A 51 13.68 -23.57 13.53
CA PRO A 51 14.94 -22.92 13.22
C PRO A 51 15.21 -21.76 14.17
N ALA A 52 16.47 -21.61 14.58
CA ALA A 52 16.87 -20.48 15.41
C ALA A 52 16.58 -19.16 14.69
N PHE A 53 16.08 -18.18 15.44
CA PHE A 53 15.79 -16.87 14.88
C PHE A 53 17.09 -16.17 14.50
N ILE A 54 17.13 -15.61 13.29
CA ILE A 54 18.28 -14.80 12.85
C ILE A 54 18.27 -13.50 13.66
N PRO A 55 19.36 -12.96 14.22
CA PRO A 55 19.32 -11.67 14.89
C PRO A 55 18.76 -10.55 13.98
N LEU A 56 17.84 -9.73 14.51
CA LEU A 56 17.29 -8.58 13.77
C LEU A 56 18.21 -7.36 13.88
N PRO A 57 18.26 -6.50 12.84
CA PRO A 57 18.75 -5.16 13.00
C PRO A 57 18.04 -4.45 14.16
N GLN A 58 18.79 -3.66 14.93
CA GLN A 58 18.25 -2.85 16.03
C GLN A 58 18.29 -1.37 15.62
N PRO A 59 17.33 -0.56 16.09
CA PRO A 59 17.37 0.87 15.84
C PRO A 59 18.62 1.46 16.51
N PRO A 60 19.45 2.20 15.77
CA PRO A 60 20.67 2.77 16.32
C PRO A 60 20.33 3.87 17.34
N SER A 61 21.24 4.11 18.29
CA SER A 61 21.20 5.30 19.15
C SER A 61 21.52 6.56 18.35
N GLN A 62 21.16 7.73 18.89
CA GLN A 62 21.50 9.00 18.25
C GLN A 62 23.03 9.19 18.16
N GLU A 63 23.76 8.84 19.22
CA GLU A 63 25.22 8.96 19.27
C GLU A 63 25.92 8.07 18.23
N GLU A 64 25.42 6.86 18.00
CA GLU A 64 25.97 5.94 16.99
C GLU A 64 25.83 6.52 15.59
N VAL A 65 24.67 7.12 15.30
CA VAL A 65 24.39 7.75 14.01
C VAL A 65 25.23 9.01 13.81
N ASP A 66 25.33 9.88 14.82
CA ASP A 66 26.10 11.12 14.73
C ASP A 66 27.61 10.83 14.54
N ARG A 67 28.13 9.80 15.23
CA ARG A 67 29.50 9.32 15.06
C ARG A 67 29.75 8.82 13.64
N ALA A 68 28.83 8.01 13.09
CA ALA A 68 28.95 7.50 11.73
C ALA A 68 28.88 8.63 10.68
N ALA A 69 27.99 9.61 10.88
CA ALA A 69 27.88 10.79 10.01
C ALA A 69 29.13 11.68 10.06
N ALA A 70 29.73 11.85 11.24
CA ALA A 70 30.98 12.59 11.39
C ALA A 70 32.17 11.89 10.70
N GLN A 71 32.21 10.55 10.74
CA GLN A 71 33.26 9.76 10.07
C GLN A 71 33.13 9.79 8.54
N SER A 72 31.91 9.77 7.99
CA SER A 72 31.70 9.83 6.54
C SER A 72 32.12 11.18 5.94
N ARG A 73 31.90 12.29 6.67
CA ARG A 73 32.36 13.64 6.28
C ARG A 73 33.88 13.81 6.29
N LYS A 74 34.62 12.96 7.01
CA LYS A 74 36.09 12.99 7.09
C LYS A 74 36.79 12.19 5.97
N ARG A 75 36.07 11.41 5.14
CA ARG A 75 36.68 10.76 3.96
C ARG A 75 36.85 11.80 2.84
N PRO A 76 38.06 11.99 2.27
CA PRO A 76 38.24 12.91 1.16
C PRO A 76 37.42 12.47 -0.05
N ALA A 77 36.63 13.37 -0.61
CA ALA A 77 36.00 13.17 -1.91
C ALA A 77 37.10 13.16 -3.00
N ALA A 78 37.13 12.14 -3.84
CA ALA A 78 37.98 12.13 -5.03
C ALA A 78 37.60 13.35 -5.92
N ALA A 79 38.62 14.12 -6.31
CA ALA A 79 38.48 15.45 -6.89
C ALA A 79 37.62 15.48 -8.17
N ALA A 80 36.59 16.33 -8.18
CA ALA A 80 35.85 16.71 -9.38
C ALA A 80 36.55 17.91 -10.07
N ARG A 81 36.65 17.87 -11.41
CA ARG A 81 37.21 18.95 -12.26
C ARG A 81 36.31 20.20 -12.25
N PRO A 82 36.87 21.43 -12.39
CA PRO A 82 36.12 22.67 -12.25
C PRO A 82 35.31 23.03 -13.51
N ALA A 83 34.12 23.62 -13.32
CA ALA A 83 33.25 24.14 -14.36
C ALA A 83 33.55 25.63 -14.65
N ALA A 84 33.39 26.04 -15.92
CA ALA A 84 33.63 27.39 -16.42
C ALA A 84 32.44 28.35 -16.14
N ALA A 85 32.74 29.64 -15.96
CA ALA A 85 31.82 30.71 -15.59
C ALA A 85 31.06 31.32 -16.80
N VAL A 86 29.84 31.84 -16.56
CA VAL A 86 29.03 32.60 -17.55
C VAL A 86 28.48 33.90 -16.94
N ALA A 87 28.42 34.94 -17.76
CA ALA A 87 28.22 36.37 -17.48
C ALA A 87 26.75 36.83 -17.21
N ALA A 88 26.61 38.08 -16.74
CA ALA A 88 25.39 38.73 -16.23
C ALA A 88 24.43 39.30 -17.32
N PRO A 89 23.12 39.50 -17.03
CA PRO A 89 22.13 39.96 -18.02
C PRO A 89 21.76 41.47 -17.90
N ALA A 90 21.19 42.00 -18.99
CA ALA A 90 20.70 43.37 -19.16
C ALA A 90 19.16 43.50 -19.01
N ASP A 91 18.72 44.71 -18.65
CA ASP A 91 17.35 45.13 -18.29
C ASP A 91 16.29 45.06 -19.40
N ASN A 92 15.07 44.62 -19.07
CA ASN A 92 13.86 45.03 -19.79
C ASN A 92 12.60 45.00 -18.89
N LYS A 93 11.77 46.05 -18.97
CA LYS A 93 10.59 46.32 -18.10
C LYS A 93 9.34 45.59 -18.61
N SER A 94 8.58 44.95 -17.73
CA SER A 94 7.34 44.22 -18.05
C SER A 94 6.06 45.04 -17.86
N ARG A 95 5.09 44.85 -18.76
CA ARG A 95 3.69 45.33 -18.70
C ARG A 95 2.77 44.14 -18.40
N SER A 96 1.71 44.32 -17.61
CA SER A 96 0.78 43.25 -17.24
C SER A 96 -0.31 42.98 -18.30
N PRO A 97 -0.84 41.74 -18.39
CA PRO A 97 -1.82 41.32 -19.41
C PRO A 97 -3.26 41.67 -19.03
N SER A 98 -4.15 41.79 -20.02
CA SER A 98 -5.53 42.24 -19.84
C SER A 98 -6.54 41.11 -20.07
N TRP A 99 -7.80 41.33 -19.67
CA TRP A 99 -8.90 40.38 -19.77
C TRP A 99 -9.15 39.80 -21.19
N SER A 100 -8.66 40.46 -22.25
CA SER A 100 -8.67 39.92 -23.61
C SER A 100 -7.86 38.63 -23.77
N ASP A 101 -6.79 38.49 -22.98
CA ASP A 101 -5.84 37.37 -23.10
C ASP A 101 -6.41 36.08 -22.48
N ALA A 102 -7.30 36.22 -21.50
CA ALA A 102 -8.02 35.10 -20.89
C ALA A 102 -9.11 34.53 -21.81
N VAL A 103 -9.78 35.38 -22.59
CA VAL A 103 -10.81 34.95 -23.55
C VAL A 103 -10.18 34.23 -24.75
N ALA A 104 -8.99 34.65 -25.19
CA ALA A 104 -8.25 34.00 -26.27
C ALA A 104 -7.78 32.57 -25.92
N ILE A 105 -7.49 32.28 -24.64
CA ILE A 105 -7.14 30.93 -24.17
C ILE A 105 -8.37 30.02 -24.17
N GLY A 106 -9.54 30.56 -23.79
CA GLY A 106 -10.81 29.83 -23.80
C GLY A 106 -11.26 29.40 -25.20
N SER A 107 -11.05 30.24 -26.23
CA SER A 107 -11.37 29.87 -27.61
C SER A 107 -10.40 28.85 -28.20
N GLN A 108 -9.09 28.98 -27.92
CA GLN A 108 -8.08 28.04 -28.42
C GLN A 108 -8.24 26.61 -27.87
N LEU A 109 -8.73 26.46 -26.62
CA LEU A 109 -9.05 25.16 -26.04
C LEU A 109 -10.26 24.50 -26.70
N LYS A 110 -11.27 25.29 -27.07
CA LYS A 110 -12.46 24.79 -27.76
C LYS A 110 -12.11 24.34 -29.19
N ASP A 111 -11.28 25.11 -29.90
CA ASP A 111 -10.83 24.79 -31.26
C ASP A 111 -9.93 23.54 -31.31
N ALA A 112 -9.10 23.33 -30.28
CA ALA A 112 -8.28 22.13 -30.14
C ALA A 112 -9.14 20.88 -29.88
N ALA A 113 -10.21 21.00 -29.10
CA ALA A 113 -11.12 19.89 -28.81
C ALA A 113 -11.93 19.46 -30.05
N SER A 114 -12.42 20.42 -30.85
CA SER A 114 -13.11 20.11 -32.12
C SER A 114 -12.17 19.43 -33.12
N LYS A 115 -10.92 19.87 -33.22
CA LYS A 115 -9.95 19.33 -34.18
C LYS A 115 -9.56 17.88 -33.87
N VAL A 116 -9.49 17.51 -32.59
CA VAL A 116 -9.25 16.12 -32.16
C VAL A 116 -10.43 15.20 -32.50
N VAL A 117 -11.67 15.72 -32.45
CA VAL A 117 -12.87 14.96 -32.84
C VAL A 117 -12.91 14.76 -34.36
N ASP A 118 -12.53 15.76 -35.14
CA ASP A 118 -12.47 15.68 -36.60
C ASP A 118 -11.34 14.72 -37.07
N ASP A 119 -10.17 14.75 -36.43
CA ASP A 119 -9.06 13.83 -36.72
C ASP A 119 -9.39 12.37 -36.33
N ALA A 120 -10.19 12.16 -35.27
CA ALA A 120 -10.60 10.84 -34.81
C ALA A 120 -11.68 10.18 -35.68
N THR A 121 -12.38 10.96 -36.51
CA THR A 121 -13.44 10.47 -37.40
C THR A 121 -12.99 10.31 -38.85
N ASN A 122 -11.75 10.70 -39.18
CA ASN A 122 -11.18 10.53 -40.51
C ASN A 122 -10.41 9.19 -40.64
N PRO A 123 -10.91 8.22 -41.45
CA PRO A 123 -10.29 6.91 -41.60
C PRO A 123 -8.91 6.91 -42.28
N ASP A 124 -8.52 8.01 -42.94
CA ASP A 124 -7.23 8.15 -43.63
C ASP A 124 -6.18 8.96 -42.82
N TYR A 125 -6.47 9.30 -41.57
CA TYR A 125 -5.56 10.10 -40.74
C TYR A 125 -4.24 9.35 -40.44
N LYS A 126 -3.11 9.92 -40.88
CA LYS A 126 -1.75 9.49 -40.50
C LYS A 126 -1.11 10.54 -39.60
N PRO A 127 -0.78 10.22 -38.33
CA PRO A 127 -0.23 11.21 -37.41
C PRO A 127 1.16 11.69 -37.85
N ASN A 128 1.32 13.01 -37.97
CA ASN A 128 2.61 13.63 -38.27
C ASN A 128 3.48 13.70 -36.99
N PRO A 129 4.69 13.12 -36.95
CA PRO A 129 5.51 13.03 -35.74
C PRO A 129 6.12 14.37 -35.25
N LYS A 130 5.84 15.49 -35.91
CA LYS A 130 6.20 16.83 -35.45
C LYS A 130 4.96 17.66 -35.13
N ALA A 131 4.20 17.25 -34.11
CA ALA A 131 3.18 18.11 -33.53
C ALA A 131 3.83 19.10 -32.55
N VAL A 132 3.72 20.38 -32.89
CA VAL A 132 4.15 21.55 -32.12
C VAL A 132 3.50 21.52 -30.74
N GLN A 133 4.32 21.58 -29.69
CA GLN A 133 3.85 21.69 -28.32
C GLN A 133 3.08 23.02 -28.15
N PRO A 134 1.88 23.05 -27.53
CA PRO A 134 1.16 24.29 -27.31
C PRO A 134 1.99 25.23 -26.41
N PRO A 135 1.89 26.56 -26.59
CA PRO A 135 2.83 27.50 -26.01
C PRO A 135 2.78 27.50 -24.49
N THR A 136 3.93 27.24 -23.87
CA THR A 136 4.16 27.40 -22.43
C THR A 136 4.08 28.87 -22.07
N ALA A 137 3.01 29.31 -21.42
CA ALA A 137 2.97 30.63 -20.78
C ALA A 137 3.81 30.58 -19.49
N VAL A 138 5.06 31.03 -19.58
CA VAL A 138 5.94 31.19 -18.42
C VAL A 138 5.68 32.56 -17.81
N VAL A 139 5.05 32.62 -16.64
CA VAL A 139 5.03 33.83 -15.82
C VAL A 139 6.23 33.79 -14.90
N ALA A 140 7.20 34.68 -15.13
CA ALA A 140 8.40 34.78 -14.30
C ALA A 140 8.06 35.39 -12.92
N PRO A 141 8.73 34.95 -11.83
CA PRO A 141 8.50 35.46 -10.48
C PRO A 141 8.99 36.90 -10.29
N SER A 142 8.27 37.67 -9.47
CA SER A 142 8.56 39.07 -9.12
C SER A 142 9.81 39.21 -8.21
N PRO A 143 10.64 40.27 -8.33
CA PRO A 143 12.01 40.27 -7.81
C PRO A 143 12.18 40.54 -6.29
N LYS A 144 11.11 40.57 -5.48
CA LYS A 144 11.18 41.07 -4.08
C LYS A 144 10.83 40.07 -2.98
N SER A 145 10.93 38.76 -3.20
CA SER A 145 10.86 37.76 -2.12
C SER A 145 12.13 36.94 -2.03
N ARG A 146 12.80 36.97 -0.87
CA ARG A 146 14.04 36.23 -0.57
C ARG A 146 13.78 34.77 -0.14
N ARG A 147 12.57 34.25 -0.33
CA ARG A 147 12.24 32.81 -0.17
C ARG A 147 11.47 32.34 -1.39
N GLN A 148 12.16 31.60 -2.26
CA GLN A 148 11.54 30.92 -3.39
C GLN A 148 10.94 29.60 -2.89
N THR A 149 9.63 29.56 -2.64
CA THR A 149 8.91 28.29 -2.59
C THR A 149 8.57 27.93 -4.03
N PRO A 150 9.08 26.81 -4.58
CA PRO A 150 8.72 26.39 -5.93
C PRO A 150 7.24 26.01 -5.99
N PRO A 151 6.53 26.31 -7.10
CA PRO A 151 5.18 25.83 -7.29
C PRO A 151 5.17 24.30 -7.36
N ILE A 152 4.25 23.67 -6.63
CA ILE A 152 4.02 22.23 -6.71
C ILE A 152 3.35 21.95 -8.06
N VAL A 153 4.15 21.52 -9.02
CA VAL A 153 3.69 20.88 -10.25
C VAL A 153 3.63 19.38 -9.97
N VAL A 154 2.41 18.86 -9.81
CA VAL A 154 2.18 17.42 -9.92
C VAL A 154 2.34 17.04 -11.39
N THR A 155 2.92 15.87 -11.65
CA THR A 155 3.07 15.22 -12.96
C THR A 155 4.31 15.56 -13.79
N ARG A 156 5.48 15.39 -13.17
CA ARG A 156 6.49 14.41 -13.62
C ARG A 156 7.38 14.13 -12.42
N LEU A 157 7.16 13.00 -11.75
CA LEU A 157 8.27 12.34 -11.08
C LEU A 157 9.23 11.97 -12.21
N GLN A 158 10.16 12.87 -12.56
CA GLN A 158 11.38 12.45 -13.23
C GLN A 158 11.90 11.25 -12.44
N ALA A 159 12.25 10.15 -13.10
CA ALA A 159 12.96 9.06 -12.44
C ALA A 159 14.14 9.71 -11.72
N THR A 160 14.07 9.81 -10.39
CA THR A 160 15.00 10.63 -9.59
C THR A 160 16.36 9.96 -9.45
N GLY A 161 16.73 9.11 -10.42
CA GLY A 161 18.01 8.42 -10.49
C GLY A 161 18.20 7.74 -11.85
N ALA A 162 19.23 6.89 -11.95
CA ALA A 162 19.63 6.29 -13.22
C ALA A 162 18.48 5.52 -13.89
N PRO A 163 18.35 5.57 -15.23
CA PRO A 163 17.37 4.76 -15.94
C PRO A 163 17.67 3.25 -15.77
N PRO A 164 16.67 2.38 -15.93
CA PRO A 164 16.87 0.94 -15.86
C PRO A 164 17.83 0.48 -16.98
N PRO A 165 18.62 -0.58 -16.74
CA PRO A 165 19.49 -1.15 -17.76
C PRO A 165 18.71 -1.54 -19.03
N LYS A 166 19.21 -1.13 -20.20
CA LYS A 166 18.65 -1.49 -21.51
C LYS A 166 19.02 -2.92 -21.90
N THR A 167 18.52 -3.90 -21.17
CA THR A 167 18.78 -5.33 -21.39
C THR A 167 17.48 -6.07 -21.69
N GLN A 168 17.58 -7.23 -22.36
CA GLN A 168 16.41 -8.05 -22.67
C GLN A 168 15.64 -8.48 -21.41
N ARG A 169 16.33 -8.71 -20.28
CA ARG A 169 15.68 -9.04 -19.00
C ARG A 169 14.75 -7.92 -18.53
N PHE A 170 15.20 -6.67 -18.59
CA PHE A 170 14.40 -5.51 -18.17
C PHE A 170 13.24 -5.22 -19.11
N GLU A 171 13.41 -5.38 -20.43
CA GLU A 171 12.29 -5.25 -21.37
C GLU A 171 11.23 -6.34 -21.14
N ARG A 172 11.65 -7.58 -20.89
CA ARG A 172 10.72 -8.68 -20.52
C ARG A 172 10.02 -8.40 -19.19
N LEU A 173 10.75 -7.93 -18.17
CA LEU A 173 10.16 -7.58 -16.88
C LEU A 173 9.11 -6.48 -17.04
N ARG A 174 9.43 -5.41 -17.77
CA ARG A 174 8.50 -4.31 -18.06
C ARG A 174 7.20 -4.83 -18.66
N ALA A 175 7.31 -5.66 -19.71
CA ALA A 175 6.14 -6.25 -20.36
C ALA A 175 5.32 -7.14 -19.41
N ARG A 176 5.98 -7.97 -18.59
CA ARG A 176 5.32 -8.85 -17.61
C ARG A 176 4.60 -8.07 -16.52
N ILE A 177 5.21 -7.00 -15.99
CA ILE A 177 4.58 -6.13 -14.99
C ILE A 177 3.33 -5.48 -15.59
N THR A 178 3.46 -4.87 -16.78
CA THR A 178 2.32 -4.24 -17.45
C THR A 178 1.20 -5.23 -17.72
N GLN A 179 1.51 -6.44 -18.21
CA GLN A 179 0.52 -7.49 -18.44
C GLN A 179 -0.17 -7.95 -17.14
N THR A 180 0.60 -8.16 -16.08
CA THR A 180 0.07 -8.58 -14.76
C THR A 180 -0.88 -7.52 -14.23
N LEU A 181 -0.44 -6.26 -14.16
CA LEU A 181 -1.28 -5.16 -13.68
C LEU A 181 -2.56 -4.99 -14.51
N ALA A 182 -2.46 -5.04 -15.84
CA ALA A 182 -3.62 -4.93 -16.72
C ALA A 182 -4.63 -6.08 -16.54
N THR A 183 -4.14 -7.30 -16.27
CA THR A 183 -4.99 -8.47 -16.01
C THR A 183 -5.82 -8.28 -14.75
N TYR A 184 -5.20 -7.84 -13.66
CA TYR A 184 -5.90 -7.64 -12.38
C TYR A 184 -6.74 -6.37 -12.34
N GLN A 185 -6.35 -5.31 -13.05
CA GLN A 185 -7.15 -4.09 -13.15
C GLN A 185 -8.52 -4.34 -13.81
N ARG A 186 -8.63 -5.37 -14.67
CA ARG A 186 -9.88 -5.79 -15.32
C ARG A 186 -10.77 -6.68 -14.43
N ARG A 187 -10.37 -6.95 -13.19
CA ARG A 187 -11.09 -7.77 -12.22
C ARG A 187 -11.57 -6.91 -11.04
N PRO A 188 -12.54 -6.00 -11.25
CA PRO A 188 -13.05 -5.16 -10.18
C PRO A 188 -13.73 -6.03 -9.10
N LEU A 189 -13.49 -5.67 -7.84
CA LEU A 189 -14.23 -6.20 -6.69
C LEU A 189 -15.70 -5.78 -6.77
N ASN A 190 -16.57 -6.38 -5.96
CA ASN A 190 -17.98 -6.02 -5.92
C ASN A 190 -18.47 -5.77 -4.48
N THR A 191 -19.41 -4.83 -4.35
CA THR A 191 -19.87 -4.37 -3.04
C THR A 191 -20.81 -5.35 -2.32
N ALA A 192 -21.29 -6.41 -2.98
CA ALA A 192 -22.09 -7.43 -2.31
C ALA A 192 -21.22 -8.43 -1.55
N HIS A 193 -20.10 -8.85 -2.15
CA HIS A 193 -19.25 -9.91 -1.60
C HIS A 193 -18.05 -9.37 -0.83
N ASN A 194 -17.55 -8.20 -1.21
CA ASN A 194 -16.37 -7.62 -0.61
C ASN A 194 -16.72 -6.58 0.46
N THR A 195 -15.94 -6.60 1.54
CA THR A 195 -15.98 -5.66 2.66
C THR A 195 -15.28 -4.34 2.31
N PRO A 196 -15.51 -3.25 3.08
CA PRO A 196 -14.75 -2.02 2.93
C PRO A 196 -13.22 -2.21 3.01
N TRP A 197 -12.75 -3.11 3.88
CA TRP A 197 -11.34 -3.47 4.01
C TRP A 197 -10.79 -4.10 2.73
N GLU A 198 -11.53 -5.01 2.10
CA GLU A 198 -11.11 -5.62 0.85
C GLU A 198 -11.12 -4.59 -0.30
N VAL A 199 -12.13 -3.73 -0.36
CA VAL A 199 -12.21 -2.67 -1.39
C VAL A 199 -11.04 -1.69 -1.27
N MET A 200 -10.66 -1.26 -0.06
CA MET A 200 -9.50 -0.38 0.10
C MET A 200 -8.17 -1.05 -0.28
N HIS A 201 -8.00 -2.34 0.00
CA HIS A 201 -6.84 -3.10 -0.48
C HIS A 201 -6.90 -3.36 -2.00
N GLY A 202 -8.09 -3.32 -2.61
CA GLY A 202 -8.23 -3.39 -4.06
C GLY A 202 -7.73 -2.12 -4.75
N PHE A 203 -8.03 -0.94 -4.21
CA PHE A 203 -7.63 0.32 -4.85
C PHE A 203 -6.23 0.83 -4.49
N ILE A 204 -5.54 0.26 -3.48
CA ILE A 204 -4.16 0.65 -3.17
C ILE A 204 -3.23 0.47 -4.37
N ALA A 205 -3.43 -0.59 -5.17
CA ALA A 205 -2.56 -0.92 -6.29
C ALA A 205 -2.71 0.02 -7.50
N PHE A 206 -3.94 0.50 -7.76
CA PHE A 206 -4.27 1.24 -8.99
C PHE A 206 -4.72 2.69 -8.74
N GLY A 207 -4.92 3.08 -7.48
CA GLY A 207 -5.29 4.45 -7.11
C GLY A 207 -6.68 4.87 -7.59
N ILE A 208 -6.81 6.16 -7.92
CA ILE A 208 -8.07 6.83 -8.29
C ILE A 208 -8.85 6.13 -9.43
N PRO A 209 -8.23 5.60 -10.50
CA PRO A 209 -8.93 4.89 -11.56
C PRO A 209 -9.65 3.60 -11.14
N THR A 210 -9.38 3.05 -9.95
CA THR A 210 -9.94 1.75 -9.53
C THR A 210 -11.47 1.78 -9.53
N GLN A 211 -12.07 0.79 -10.16
CA GLN A 211 -13.52 0.60 -10.19
C GLN A 211 -13.95 -0.52 -9.25
N VAL A 212 -15.17 -0.42 -8.73
CA VAL A 212 -15.89 -1.46 -7.98
C VAL A 212 -17.26 -1.68 -8.61
N ARG A 213 -17.76 -2.91 -8.62
CA ARG A 213 -19.11 -3.22 -9.08
C ARG A 213 -20.12 -3.07 -7.96
N VAL A 214 -21.15 -2.26 -8.18
CA VAL A 214 -22.18 -1.96 -7.16
C VAL A 214 -23.28 -3.02 -7.17
N GLY A 215 -23.53 -3.67 -6.04
CA GLY A 215 -24.64 -4.59 -5.84
C GLY A 215 -24.35 -6.05 -6.23
N GLY A 216 -23.22 -6.34 -6.88
CA GLY A 216 -22.80 -7.72 -7.16
C GLY A 216 -21.88 -7.85 -8.38
N PRO A 217 -21.51 -9.08 -8.78
CA PRO A 217 -20.59 -9.33 -9.91
C PRO A 217 -21.06 -8.79 -11.26
N SER A 218 -22.37 -8.62 -11.47
CA SER A 218 -22.97 -8.03 -12.68
C SER A 218 -23.38 -6.57 -12.50
N GLY A 219 -23.00 -5.95 -11.37
CA GLY A 219 -23.34 -4.58 -11.03
C GLY A 219 -22.62 -3.54 -11.88
N ASP A 220 -23.19 -2.33 -11.89
CA ASP A 220 -22.61 -1.15 -12.53
C ASP A 220 -21.26 -0.80 -11.92
N LEU A 221 -20.34 -0.30 -12.75
CA LEU A 221 -19.04 0.16 -12.29
C LEU A 221 -19.16 1.56 -11.66
N ALA A 222 -18.55 1.71 -10.50
CA ALA A 222 -18.36 3.00 -9.84
C ALA A 222 -16.90 3.14 -9.40
N SER A 223 -16.44 4.38 -9.21
CA SER A 223 -15.13 4.64 -8.62
C SER A 223 -15.06 4.04 -7.20
N ALA A 224 -14.07 3.20 -6.93
CA ALA A 224 -13.95 2.46 -5.66
C ALA A 224 -13.62 3.38 -4.47
N ILE A 225 -12.70 4.34 -4.67
CA ILE A 225 -12.36 5.37 -3.68
C ILE A 225 -13.57 6.27 -3.45
N GLY A 226 -14.18 6.72 -4.54
CA GLY A 226 -15.38 7.53 -4.48
C GLY A 226 -16.50 6.84 -3.68
N TRP A 227 -16.82 5.59 -4.02
CA TRP A 227 -17.86 4.81 -3.34
C TRP A 227 -17.60 4.76 -1.83
N SER A 228 -16.37 4.45 -1.43
CA SER A 228 -15.95 4.42 -0.03
C SER A 228 -16.07 5.79 0.67
N ASN A 229 -15.68 6.87 -0.03
CA ASN A 229 -15.72 8.25 0.48
C ASN A 229 -17.14 8.82 0.63
N MET A 230 -18.11 8.30 -0.13
CA MET A 230 -19.51 8.73 -0.10
C MET A 230 -20.40 7.83 0.78
N GLY A 231 -19.81 7.11 1.74
CA GLY A 231 -20.57 6.22 2.64
C GLY A 231 -21.18 5.01 1.92
N GLY A 232 -20.60 4.62 0.78
CA GLY A 232 -21.03 3.45 0.03
C GLY A 232 -20.88 2.17 0.86
N ARG A 233 -21.92 1.32 0.82
CA ARG A 233 -21.92 0.05 1.55
C ARG A 233 -21.17 -1.03 0.77
N CYS A 234 -20.40 -1.82 1.48
CA CYS A 234 -19.68 -3.00 1.00
C CYS A 234 -19.96 -4.13 2.00
N ARG A 235 -20.59 -5.22 1.54
CA ARG A 235 -21.06 -6.33 2.38
C ARG A 235 -21.84 -5.85 3.62
N GLY A 236 -22.74 -4.89 3.40
CA GLY A 236 -23.56 -4.27 4.45
C GLY A 236 -22.86 -3.23 5.32
N GLN A 237 -21.53 -3.09 5.26
CA GLN A 237 -20.74 -2.20 6.11
C GLN A 237 -20.32 -0.92 5.37
N VAL A 238 -19.96 0.14 6.11
CA VAL A 238 -19.40 1.39 5.57
C VAL A 238 -17.99 1.61 6.11
N MET A 239 -17.12 2.30 5.38
CA MET A 239 -15.77 2.63 5.85
C MET A 239 -15.76 3.83 6.80
N LEU A 240 -16.59 4.83 6.53
CA LEU A 240 -16.61 6.10 7.22
C LEU A 240 -17.94 6.29 7.97
N ALA A 241 -17.89 6.93 9.12
CA ALA A 241 -19.05 7.39 9.88
C ALA A 241 -18.88 8.87 10.27
N ALA A 242 -19.99 9.53 10.60
CA ALA A 242 -19.99 10.84 11.23
C ALA A 242 -20.23 10.69 12.73
N VAL A 243 -19.37 11.31 13.54
CA VAL A 243 -19.54 11.43 14.99
C VAL A 243 -19.52 12.91 15.32
N ASP A 244 -20.69 13.45 15.68
CA ASP A 244 -20.92 14.88 15.76
C ASP A 244 -20.52 15.55 14.43
N ASP A 245 -19.70 16.59 14.46
CA ASP A 245 -19.20 17.30 13.27
C ASP A 245 -17.82 16.80 12.83
N ARG A 246 -17.54 15.51 13.03
CA ARG A 246 -16.29 14.86 12.64
C ARG A 246 -16.56 13.65 11.77
N VAL A 247 -15.68 13.44 10.79
CA VAL A 247 -15.62 12.18 10.03
C VAL A 247 -14.60 11.26 10.69
N VAL A 248 -15.00 10.00 10.90
CA VAL A 248 -14.14 8.96 11.47
C VAL A 248 -14.11 7.76 10.54
N ALA A 249 -12.96 7.10 10.42
CA ALA A 249 -12.87 5.81 9.77
C ALA A 249 -13.15 4.69 10.80
N LEU A 250 -14.10 3.81 10.49
CA LEU A 250 -14.52 2.74 11.38
C LEU A 250 -13.44 1.67 11.51
N LYS A 251 -13.18 1.20 12.73
CA LYS A 251 -12.16 0.18 13.05
C LYS A 251 -12.81 -1.13 13.52
N GLY A 252 -12.37 -2.26 12.97
CA GLY A 252 -12.95 -3.57 13.28
C GLY A 252 -12.94 -4.54 12.09
N VAL A 253 -13.60 -5.68 12.25
CA VAL A 253 -13.68 -6.72 11.20
C VAL A 253 -14.42 -6.20 9.98
N GLY A 254 -13.78 -6.27 8.81
CA GLY A 254 -14.34 -5.83 7.53
C GLY A 254 -14.16 -4.35 7.22
N VAL A 255 -13.75 -3.54 8.18
CA VAL A 255 -13.35 -2.12 7.98
C VAL A 255 -11.86 -1.98 8.31
N GLN A 256 -11.36 -0.78 8.63
CA GLN A 256 -9.92 -0.65 8.88
C GLN A 256 -9.48 -1.49 10.10
N GLY A 257 -8.36 -2.21 9.97
CA GLY A 257 -7.80 -3.02 11.05
C GLY A 257 -6.96 -2.20 12.04
N HIS A 258 -6.41 -1.09 11.55
CA HIS A 258 -5.45 -0.26 12.27
C HIS A 258 -5.89 1.21 12.22
N SER A 259 -5.55 1.98 13.25
CA SER A 259 -5.89 3.41 13.28
C SER A 259 -5.18 4.14 12.12
N ALA A 260 -5.83 5.14 11.51
CA ALA A 260 -5.36 5.87 10.32
C ALA A 260 -5.09 5.03 9.05
N GLN A 261 -5.41 3.73 9.01
CA GLN A 261 -5.12 2.87 7.86
C GLN A 261 -5.85 3.35 6.60
N TYR A 262 -7.12 3.72 6.71
CA TYR A 262 -7.86 4.20 5.54
C TYR A 262 -7.21 5.47 4.95
N LEU A 263 -6.88 6.44 5.80
CA LEU A 263 -6.21 7.68 5.38
C LEU A 263 -4.82 7.40 4.78
N ALA A 264 -4.08 6.43 5.32
CA ALA A 264 -2.78 6.02 4.79
C ALA A 264 -2.89 5.38 3.39
N ILE A 265 -3.96 4.65 3.10
CA ILE A 265 -4.21 4.14 1.75
C ILE A 265 -4.59 5.29 0.81
N LEU A 266 -5.47 6.22 1.23
CA LEU A 266 -5.78 7.41 0.43
C LEU A 266 -4.53 8.22 0.07
N ALA A 267 -3.61 8.38 1.03
CA ALA A 267 -2.31 9.02 0.83
C ALA A 267 -1.45 8.29 -0.21
N GLN A 268 -1.38 6.96 -0.15
CA GLN A 268 -0.64 6.16 -1.14
C GLN A 268 -1.29 6.22 -2.53
N CYS A 269 -2.62 6.32 -2.60
CA CYS A 269 -3.38 6.59 -3.82
C CYS A 269 -3.33 8.06 -4.28
N ARG A 270 -2.63 8.95 -3.55
CA ARG A 270 -2.45 10.38 -3.87
C ARG A 270 -3.76 11.14 -4.00
N VAL A 271 -4.74 10.78 -3.18
CA VAL A 271 -6.02 11.47 -3.09
C VAL A 271 -5.76 12.86 -2.50
N ALA A 272 -6.28 13.91 -3.13
CA ALA A 272 -6.07 15.28 -2.65
C ALA A 272 -6.80 15.52 -1.32
N ALA A 273 -6.23 16.35 -0.43
CA ALA A 273 -6.83 16.69 0.87
C ALA A 273 -8.21 17.35 0.73
N ASN A 274 -8.47 18.08 -0.36
CA ASN A 274 -9.78 18.67 -0.65
C ASN A 274 -10.77 17.70 -1.31
N SER A 275 -10.43 16.41 -1.45
CA SER A 275 -11.37 15.44 -2.02
C SER A 275 -12.62 15.33 -1.13
N PRO A 276 -13.82 15.37 -1.71
CA PRO A 276 -15.06 15.36 -0.93
C PRO A 276 -15.29 14.02 -0.26
N LEU A 277 -15.85 14.08 0.95
CA LEU A 277 -16.40 12.97 1.71
C LEU A 277 -17.88 13.30 1.99
N THR A 278 -18.78 12.32 1.88
CA THR A 278 -20.19 12.52 2.23
C THR A 278 -20.63 11.30 3.02
N VAL A 279 -20.93 11.53 4.29
CA VAL A 279 -21.16 10.44 5.24
C VAL A 279 -22.40 10.79 6.04
N GLN A 280 -23.39 9.90 6.01
CA GLN A 280 -24.66 10.09 6.75
C GLN A 280 -25.32 11.46 6.47
N GLY A 281 -25.26 11.93 5.22
CA GLY A 281 -25.83 13.22 4.79
C GLY A 281 -25.01 14.46 5.16
N LYS A 282 -23.92 14.32 5.91
CA LYS A 282 -22.97 15.39 6.21
C LYS A 282 -21.86 15.45 5.16
N GLN A 283 -21.43 16.67 4.84
CA GLN A 283 -20.32 16.92 3.91
C GLN A 283 -19.04 17.17 4.69
N PHE A 284 -17.96 16.50 4.26
CA PHE A 284 -16.61 16.64 4.77
C PHE A 284 -15.63 16.59 3.59
N THR A 285 -14.35 16.64 3.91
CA THR A 285 -13.23 16.46 3.00
C THR A 285 -12.19 15.52 3.60
N VAL A 286 -11.24 15.05 2.80
CA VAL A 286 -10.08 14.31 3.32
C VAL A 286 -9.29 15.14 4.35
N ALA A 287 -9.30 16.48 4.26
CA ALA A 287 -8.73 17.37 5.27
C ALA A 287 -9.38 17.21 6.65
N ASP A 288 -10.69 16.98 6.71
CA ASP A 288 -11.38 16.72 7.99
C ASP A 288 -10.96 15.38 8.59
N LEU A 289 -10.75 14.36 7.74
CA LEU A 289 -10.20 13.07 8.19
C LEU A 289 -8.73 13.21 8.65
N ILE A 290 -7.92 14.05 8.00
CA ILE A 290 -6.56 14.37 8.45
C ILE A 290 -6.58 14.99 9.86
N GLU A 291 -7.49 15.92 10.12
CA GLU A 291 -7.63 16.53 11.45
C GLU A 291 -8.09 15.52 12.51
N GLU A 292 -8.97 14.58 12.17
CA GLU A 292 -9.38 13.52 13.11
C GLU A 292 -8.22 12.56 13.43
N GLU A 293 -7.42 12.17 12.44
CA GLU A 293 -6.28 11.27 12.68
C GLU A 293 -5.14 11.97 13.44
N LYS A 294 -4.93 13.29 13.24
CA LYS A 294 -4.05 14.11 14.10
C LYS A 294 -4.51 14.06 15.55
N ARG A 295 -5.81 14.30 15.80
CA ARG A 295 -6.39 14.30 17.15
C ARG A 295 -6.36 12.92 17.81
N SER A 296 -6.31 11.85 17.03
CA SER A 296 -6.31 10.46 17.51
C SER A 296 -4.93 9.86 17.74
N CYS A 297 -3.85 10.60 17.45
CA CYS A 297 -2.49 10.19 17.80
C CYS A 297 -2.37 9.97 19.31
N LYS A 298 -1.82 8.82 19.70
CA LYS A 298 -1.69 8.42 21.09
C LYS A 298 -0.38 7.69 21.32
N SER A 299 0.29 8.04 22.41
CA SER A 299 1.59 7.49 22.72
C SER A 299 1.50 6.00 23.05
N LYS A 300 2.56 5.23 22.73
CA LYS A 300 2.63 3.77 22.95
C LYS A 300 1.55 2.97 22.22
N THR A 301 1.01 3.51 21.14
CA THR A 301 0.15 2.79 20.20
C THR A 301 0.89 2.58 18.88
N GLU A 302 0.31 1.81 17.96
CA GLU A 302 0.87 1.73 16.62
C GLU A 302 0.58 3.02 15.86
N LEU A 303 1.64 3.71 15.44
CA LEU A 303 1.58 4.98 14.73
C LEU A 303 1.96 4.84 13.25
N THR A 304 2.27 3.61 12.80
CA THR A 304 2.67 3.28 11.41
C THR A 304 1.84 4.01 10.36
N PHE A 305 0.51 3.84 10.40
CA PHE A 305 -0.37 4.37 9.36
C PHE A 305 -0.57 5.89 9.52
N ALA A 306 -0.60 6.40 10.75
CA ALA A 306 -0.60 7.83 11.01
C ALA A 306 0.66 8.49 10.45
N LEU A 307 1.83 7.87 10.59
CA LEU A 307 3.08 8.34 10.00
C LEU A 307 3.01 8.37 8.47
N ILE A 308 2.51 7.31 7.83
CA ILE A 308 2.33 7.27 6.36
C ILE A 308 1.42 8.41 5.89
N SER A 309 0.23 8.55 6.49
CA SER A 309 -0.73 9.56 6.07
C SER A 309 -0.28 10.97 6.39
N LEU A 310 0.16 11.24 7.62
CA LEU A 310 0.45 12.60 8.05
C LEU A 310 1.74 13.12 7.40
N ALA A 311 2.75 12.28 7.15
CA ALA A 311 3.93 12.69 6.37
C ALA A 311 3.61 12.97 4.89
N HIS A 312 2.52 12.40 4.37
CA HIS A 312 2.03 12.71 3.03
C HIS A 312 1.40 14.10 2.97
N TYR A 313 0.45 14.37 3.87
CA TYR A 313 -0.41 15.56 3.81
C TYR A 313 0.16 16.80 4.51
N LEU A 314 0.95 16.62 5.57
CA LEU A 314 1.44 17.74 6.38
C LEU A 314 2.83 18.20 5.93
N PRO A 315 3.18 19.49 6.15
CA PRO A 315 4.56 19.94 6.04
C PRO A 315 5.43 19.27 7.11
N THR A 316 6.73 19.14 6.83
CA THR A 316 7.65 18.32 7.67
C THR A 316 7.94 18.90 9.06
N ASP A 317 7.56 20.16 9.28
CA ASP A 317 7.64 20.92 10.53
C ASP A 317 6.28 21.07 11.22
N ALA A 318 5.25 20.34 10.77
CA ALA A 318 3.93 20.37 11.38
C ALA A 318 3.97 19.90 12.84
N GLU A 319 3.29 20.67 13.69
CA GLU A 319 3.00 20.35 15.08
C GLU A 319 1.49 20.41 15.33
N TRP A 320 0.99 19.58 16.23
CA TRP A 320 -0.41 19.58 16.63
C TRP A 320 -0.60 19.08 18.06
N THR A 321 -1.80 19.24 18.58
CA THR A 321 -2.21 18.70 19.88
C THR A 321 -3.25 17.61 19.68
N SER A 322 -3.01 16.44 20.25
CA SER A 322 -3.97 15.32 20.24
C SER A 322 -5.08 15.54 21.25
N ARG A 323 -6.12 14.69 21.20
CA ARG A 323 -7.30 14.77 22.06
C ARG A 323 -6.99 14.62 23.54
N ASP A 324 -5.94 13.88 23.88
CA ASP A 324 -5.41 13.72 25.25
C ASP A 324 -4.52 14.89 25.70
N GLY A 325 -4.39 15.94 24.90
CA GLY A 325 -3.62 17.14 25.22
C GLY A 325 -2.12 17.04 24.94
N GLU A 326 -1.64 15.90 24.43
CA GLU A 326 -0.22 15.76 24.11
C GLU A 326 0.18 16.52 22.84
N LYS A 327 1.41 17.04 22.82
CA LYS A 327 1.99 17.70 21.63
C LYS A 327 2.63 16.67 20.71
N TRP A 328 2.26 16.70 19.45
CA TRP A 328 2.76 15.82 18.40
C TRP A 328 3.44 16.59 17.29
N SER A 329 4.38 15.91 16.65
CA SER A 329 5.08 16.37 15.46
C SER A 329 5.44 15.15 14.62
N LEU A 330 5.72 15.34 13.32
CA LEU A 330 6.20 14.24 12.48
C LEU A 330 7.52 13.62 13.00
N PRO A 331 8.52 14.39 13.48
CA PRO A 331 9.68 13.80 14.16
C PRO A 331 9.32 12.90 15.34
N ARG A 332 8.35 13.30 16.18
CA ARG A 332 7.90 12.48 17.32
C ARG A 332 7.25 11.17 16.86
N LEU A 333 6.44 11.19 15.80
CA LEU A 333 5.88 9.96 15.22
C LEU A 333 6.99 8.98 14.81
N VAL A 334 8.06 9.47 14.17
CA VAL A 334 9.21 8.62 13.79
C VAL A 334 9.94 8.07 15.01
N GLU A 335 10.14 8.90 16.03
CA GLU A 335 10.80 8.51 17.28
C GLU A 335 10.04 7.43 18.04
N GLU A 336 8.72 7.53 18.15
CA GLU A 336 7.91 6.51 18.81
C GLU A 336 7.78 5.23 17.98
N GLU A 337 7.75 5.35 16.64
CA GLU A 337 7.56 4.21 15.75
C GLU A 337 8.84 3.38 15.59
N ILE A 338 10.02 4.00 15.54
CA ILE A 338 11.30 3.28 15.28
C ILE A 338 11.64 2.27 16.39
N VAL A 339 11.16 2.48 17.62
CA VAL A 339 11.41 1.60 18.76
C VAL A 339 10.42 0.45 18.88
N GLN A 340 9.39 0.41 18.03
CA GLN A 340 8.38 -0.64 18.06
C GLN A 340 8.89 -1.96 17.42
N PRO A 341 8.55 -3.13 17.98
CA PRO A 341 9.11 -4.41 17.54
C PRO A 341 8.60 -4.85 16.16
N ILE A 342 9.51 -5.11 15.21
CA ILE A 342 9.14 -5.58 13.85
C ILE A 342 8.56 -7.01 13.86
N ARG A 343 9.16 -7.93 14.63
CA ARG A 343 8.59 -9.27 14.80
C ARG A 343 7.36 -9.25 15.70
N GLY A 344 6.35 -10.04 15.31
CA GLY A 344 5.08 -10.11 16.03
C GLY A 344 4.08 -9.05 15.58
N ALA A 345 4.51 -8.02 14.85
CA ALA A 345 3.62 -7.06 14.22
C ALA A 345 2.84 -7.68 13.06
N PRO A 346 1.61 -7.22 12.78
CA PRO A 346 0.84 -7.58 11.60
C PRO A 346 1.65 -7.38 10.31
N CYS A 347 1.37 -8.22 9.30
CA CYS A 347 2.07 -8.19 8.01
C CYS A 347 3.61 -8.23 8.14
N GLY A 348 4.09 -8.92 9.19
CA GLY A 348 5.52 -9.07 9.49
C GLY A 348 6.26 -7.78 9.84
N GLY A 349 5.56 -6.70 10.17
CA GLY A 349 6.16 -5.39 10.46
C GLY A 349 6.67 -4.62 9.23
N THR A 350 6.34 -5.09 8.02
CA THR A 350 6.73 -4.41 6.77
C THR A 350 6.09 -3.04 6.60
N HIS A 351 4.84 -2.85 7.04
CA HIS A 351 4.17 -1.55 7.02
C HIS A 351 4.90 -0.51 7.89
N ARG A 352 5.47 -0.93 9.03
CA ARG A 352 6.30 -0.04 9.87
C ARG A 352 7.54 0.43 9.13
N LEU A 353 8.27 -0.50 8.51
CA LEU A 353 9.44 -0.17 7.70
C LEU A 353 9.07 0.73 6.51
N TYR A 354 7.89 0.51 5.91
CA TYR A 354 7.32 1.38 4.89
C TYR A 354 7.05 2.78 5.44
N GLY A 355 6.36 2.92 6.58
CA GLY A 355 6.04 4.22 7.18
C GLY A 355 7.28 5.02 7.57
N LEU A 356 8.28 4.37 8.18
CA LEU A 356 9.57 4.97 8.49
C LEU A 356 10.28 5.45 7.22
N ALA A 357 10.38 4.61 6.19
CA ALA A 357 10.98 4.99 4.92
C ALA A 357 10.26 6.15 4.24
N TYR A 358 8.92 6.12 4.25
CA TYR A 358 8.08 7.16 3.68
C TYR A 358 8.32 8.50 4.38
N GLY A 359 8.29 8.51 5.71
CA GLY A 359 8.62 9.70 6.52
C GLY A 359 9.99 10.28 6.18
N CYS A 360 11.03 9.43 6.11
CA CYS A 360 12.38 9.85 5.71
C CYS A 360 12.40 10.46 4.31
N GLN A 361 11.74 9.86 3.33
CA GLN A 361 11.70 10.41 1.97
C GLN A 361 11.00 11.77 1.91
N ARG A 362 9.92 11.95 2.68
CA ARG A 362 9.22 13.23 2.78
C ARG A 362 10.10 14.29 3.44
N ARG A 363 10.80 13.95 4.52
CA ARG A 363 11.81 14.82 5.17
C ARG A 363 12.91 15.22 4.18
N LEU A 364 13.55 14.25 3.54
CA LEU A 364 14.65 14.47 2.60
C LEU A 364 14.22 15.37 1.43
N ARG A 365 13.01 15.15 0.87
CA ARG A 365 12.48 16.00 -0.20
C ARG A 365 12.23 17.44 0.24
N ALA A 366 11.77 17.66 1.47
CA ALA A 366 11.44 18.99 1.98
C ALA A 366 12.67 19.78 2.43
N THR A 367 13.66 19.13 3.03
CA THR A 367 14.79 19.81 3.68
C THR A 367 16.14 19.56 3.00
N GLY A 368 16.25 18.58 2.11
CA GLY A 368 17.50 18.17 1.49
C GLY A 368 18.42 17.34 2.41
N GLN A 369 18.02 17.07 3.66
CA GLN A 369 18.82 16.30 4.61
C GLN A 369 17.98 15.50 5.60
N LEU A 370 18.56 14.43 6.16
CA LEU A 370 17.99 13.67 7.26
C LEU A 370 18.75 13.98 8.55
N ASP A 371 18.00 14.19 9.63
CA ASP A 371 18.49 14.61 10.93
C ASP A 371 17.68 13.94 12.06
N GLY A 372 18.29 13.86 13.25
CA GLY A 372 17.67 13.31 14.46
C GLY A 372 17.00 11.93 14.24
N PRO A 373 15.71 11.77 14.59
CA PRO A 373 15.01 10.49 14.47
C PRO A 373 14.91 9.99 13.03
N TYR A 374 14.88 10.86 12.02
CA TYR A 374 14.83 10.43 10.62
C TYR A 374 16.14 9.80 10.16
N LEU A 375 17.29 10.32 10.59
CA LEU A 375 18.58 9.72 10.22
C LEU A 375 18.75 8.34 10.85
N ARG A 376 18.29 8.17 12.10
CA ARG A 376 18.21 6.86 12.77
C ARG A 376 17.29 5.90 12.03
N ALA A 377 16.10 6.37 11.64
CA ALA A 377 15.12 5.58 10.89
C ALA A 377 15.63 5.16 9.51
N ASP A 378 16.31 6.03 8.78
CA ASP A 378 16.91 5.69 7.47
C ASP A 378 17.97 4.59 7.61
N LYS A 379 18.88 4.70 8.59
CA LYS A 379 19.86 3.63 8.85
C LYS A 379 19.14 2.32 9.20
N TYR A 380 18.16 2.38 10.09
CA TYR A 380 17.40 1.21 10.54
C TYR A 380 16.70 0.50 9.37
N VAL A 381 16.01 1.27 8.52
CA VAL A 381 15.36 0.75 7.30
C VAL A 381 16.40 0.14 6.35
N ARG A 382 17.54 0.80 6.12
CA ARG A 382 18.60 0.29 5.24
C ARG A 382 19.21 -1.02 5.75
N ASP A 383 19.41 -1.15 7.05
CA ASP A 383 19.88 -2.40 7.66
C ASP A 383 18.88 -3.53 7.42
N TYR A 384 17.57 -3.26 7.57
CA TYR A 384 16.51 -4.21 7.23
C TYR A 384 16.47 -4.54 5.73
N GLN A 385 16.69 -3.57 4.84
CA GLN A 385 16.72 -3.83 3.39
C GLN A 385 17.83 -4.84 3.06
N ASN A 386 19.01 -4.61 3.62
CA ASN A 386 20.16 -5.51 3.47
C ASN A 386 19.87 -6.88 4.09
N PHE A 387 19.24 -6.92 5.26
CA PHE A 387 18.83 -8.15 5.91
C PHE A 387 17.86 -8.96 5.03
N ALA A 388 16.79 -8.34 4.51
CA ALA A 388 15.82 -9.01 3.65
C ALA A 388 16.46 -9.57 2.38
N LEU A 389 17.25 -8.75 1.69
CA LEU A 389 17.88 -9.13 0.43
C LEU A 389 18.95 -10.22 0.62
N THR A 390 19.75 -10.17 1.70
CA THR A 390 20.89 -11.08 1.88
C THR A 390 20.58 -12.31 2.74
N LYS A 391 19.58 -12.25 3.61
CA LYS A 391 19.28 -13.28 4.62
C LYS A 391 17.88 -13.87 4.54
N LEU A 392 16.98 -13.40 3.66
CA LEU A 392 15.60 -13.91 3.59
C LEU A 392 15.10 -14.27 2.19
N GLN A 393 15.88 -14.01 1.14
CA GLN A 393 15.42 -14.29 -0.22
C GLN A 393 15.68 -15.73 -0.63
N ASN A 394 14.62 -16.39 -1.11
CA ASN A 394 14.62 -17.75 -1.62
C ASN A 394 15.16 -17.82 -3.06
N ARG A 395 15.44 -19.03 -3.53
CA ARG A 395 16.08 -19.26 -4.84
C ARG A 395 15.22 -18.81 -6.03
N ASP A 396 13.91 -18.88 -5.89
CA ASP A 396 12.94 -18.47 -6.91
C ASP A 396 12.68 -16.95 -6.95
N GLY A 397 13.33 -16.19 -6.07
CA GLY A 397 13.16 -14.74 -5.93
C GLY A 397 12.13 -14.32 -4.89
N SER A 398 11.30 -15.24 -4.37
CA SER A 398 10.38 -14.97 -3.26
C SER A 398 11.13 -14.66 -1.96
N PHE A 399 10.45 -14.06 -0.99
CA PHE A 399 10.99 -13.85 0.35
C PHE A 399 10.42 -14.86 1.35
N SER A 400 11.18 -15.08 2.43
CA SER A 400 10.86 -16.03 3.48
C SER A 400 9.38 -16.02 3.88
N THR A 401 8.77 -17.21 3.88
CA THR A 401 7.39 -17.42 4.32
C THR A 401 7.22 -17.20 5.83
N GLU A 402 8.31 -17.03 6.57
CA GLU A 402 8.34 -16.71 8.00
C GLU A 402 8.76 -15.26 8.29
N TRP A 403 8.57 -14.37 7.30
CA TRP A 403 8.90 -12.94 7.43
C TRP A 403 10.36 -12.77 7.86
N PHE A 404 10.61 -11.95 8.88
CA PHE A 404 11.93 -11.67 9.41
C PHE A 404 12.39 -12.66 10.50
N LYS A 405 11.77 -13.84 10.66
CA LYS A 405 12.18 -14.80 11.71
C LYS A 405 13.43 -15.58 11.31
N TYR A 406 13.37 -16.28 10.18
CA TYR A 406 14.41 -17.14 9.62
C TYR A 406 14.12 -17.41 8.14
N MET A 407 15.05 -18.06 7.45
CA MET A 407 14.85 -18.53 6.07
C MET A 407 13.78 -19.63 6.02
N ALA A 408 12.74 -19.45 5.22
CA ALA A 408 11.70 -20.44 5.01
C ALA A 408 11.13 -20.33 3.60
N ASP A 409 10.99 -21.48 2.93
CA ASP A 409 10.47 -21.59 1.57
C ASP A 409 9.41 -22.68 1.54
N ARG A 410 8.14 -22.31 1.74
CA ARG A 410 7.02 -23.27 1.69
C ARG A 410 6.58 -23.47 0.25
N ASP A 411 7.09 -24.51 -0.38
CA ASP A 411 6.82 -24.83 -1.79
C ASP A 411 5.35 -25.18 -2.06
N ASP A 412 4.59 -25.59 -1.03
CA ASP A 412 3.19 -25.98 -1.09
C ASP A 412 2.18 -24.84 -0.81
N ASP A 413 2.67 -23.63 -0.47
CA ASP A 413 1.83 -22.51 -0.03
C ASP A 413 2.12 -21.22 -0.82
N ILE A 414 1.69 -21.20 -2.08
CA ILE A 414 1.87 -20.05 -2.97
C ILE A 414 1.17 -18.78 -2.44
N ASP A 415 0.02 -18.92 -1.77
CA ASP A 415 -0.69 -17.81 -1.12
C ASP A 415 0.19 -17.14 -0.06
N ARG A 416 0.90 -17.95 0.74
CA ARG A 416 1.85 -17.42 1.72
C ARG A 416 3.06 -16.78 1.07
N LYS A 417 3.61 -17.35 -0.01
CA LYS A 417 4.74 -16.73 -0.74
C LYS A 417 4.34 -15.40 -1.36
N ILE A 418 3.15 -15.28 -1.95
CA ILE A 418 2.59 -14.01 -2.43
C ILE A 418 2.41 -13.03 -1.27
N GLN A 419 1.88 -13.49 -0.13
CA GLN A 419 1.71 -12.65 1.05
C GLN A 419 3.03 -12.05 1.53
N THR A 420 4.05 -12.86 1.81
CA THR A 420 5.32 -12.34 2.35
C THR A 420 6.09 -11.55 1.29
N THR A 421 6.15 -12.05 0.05
CA THR A 421 6.89 -11.40 -1.03
C THR A 421 6.26 -10.08 -1.45
N GLY A 422 4.93 -10.02 -1.55
CA GLY A 422 4.21 -8.80 -1.90
C GLY A 422 4.47 -7.66 -0.91
N HIS A 423 4.34 -7.93 0.38
CA HIS A 423 4.58 -6.95 1.43
C HIS A 423 6.06 -6.53 1.56
N ILE A 424 6.99 -7.50 1.51
CA ILE A 424 8.42 -7.19 1.60
C ILE A 424 8.85 -6.41 0.36
N LEU A 425 8.43 -6.83 -0.84
CA LEU A 425 8.79 -6.13 -2.06
C LEU A 425 8.17 -4.74 -2.10
N GLU A 426 6.91 -4.55 -1.70
CA GLU A 426 6.24 -3.24 -1.64
C GLU A 426 7.07 -2.22 -0.84
N TRP A 427 7.52 -2.61 0.35
CA TRP A 427 8.41 -1.79 1.15
C TRP A 427 9.79 -1.59 0.51
N LEU A 428 10.41 -2.63 -0.06
CA LEU A 428 11.71 -2.48 -0.71
C LEU A 428 11.64 -1.51 -1.89
N VAL A 429 10.68 -1.69 -2.80
CA VAL A 429 10.56 -0.84 -3.99
C VAL A 429 10.12 0.58 -3.64
N SER A 430 9.42 0.79 -2.52
CA SER A 430 9.12 2.13 -2.05
C SER A 430 10.34 2.81 -1.43
N SER A 431 11.23 2.07 -0.77
CA SER A 431 12.28 2.63 0.10
C SER A 431 13.71 2.58 -0.45
N LEU A 432 14.03 1.70 -1.39
CA LEU A 432 15.39 1.53 -1.93
C LEU A 432 15.86 2.76 -2.71
N ASP A 433 17.17 3.01 -2.73
CA ASP A 433 17.76 3.96 -3.68
C ASP A 433 17.54 3.49 -5.12
N GLN A 434 17.51 4.42 -6.08
CA GLN A 434 17.14 4.10 -7.47
C GLN A 434 17.99 2.98 -8.08
N ASN A 435 19.31 3.01 -7.90
CA ASN A 435 20.21 2.00 -8.49
C ASN A 435 19.97 0.61 -7.89
N ARG A 436 19.53 0.54 -6.63
CA ARG A 436 19.28 -0.73 -5.95
C ARG A 436 18.01 -1.42 -6.44
N LEU A 437 17.07 -0.69 -7.05
CA LEU A 437 15.91 -1.29 -7.72
C LEU A 437 16.32 -2.23 -8.86
N TYR A 438 17.51 -2.05 -9.41
CA TYR A 438 18.01 -2.83 -10.54
C TYR A 438 18.90 -4.01 -10.12
N GLU A 439 19.15 -4.17 -8.82
CA GLU A 439 19.85 -5.35 -8.30
C GLU A 439 19.10 -6.62 -8.67
N SER A 440 19.83 -7.66 -9.09
CA SER A 440 19.25 -8.93 -9.55
C SER A 440 18.27 -9.55 -8.56
N ARG A 441 18.48 -9.32 -7.25
CA ARG A 441 17.61 -9.78 -6.16
C ARG A 441 16.25 -9.09 -6.16
N VAL A 442 16.21 -7.77 -6.31
CA VAL A 442 14.94 -7.02 -6.38
C VAL A 442 14.18 -7.38 -7.66
N VAL A 443 14.90 -7.47 -8.77
CA VAL A 443 14.35 -7.91 -10.07
C VAL A 443 13.73 -9.31 -9.96
N ALA A 444 14.43 -10.27 -9.32
CA ALA A 444 13.93 -11.63 -9.15
C ALA A 444 12.63 -11.68 -8.32
N ALA A 445 12.47 -10.83 -7.30
CA ALA A 445 11.24 -10.76 -6.53
C ALA A 445 10.06 -10.22 -7.36
N ALA A 446 10.29 -9.21 -8.22
CA ALA A 446 9.28 -8.72 -9.15
C ALA A 446 8.91 -9.77 -10.21
N GLU A 447 9.92 -10.50 -10.72
CA GLU A 447 9.73 -11.62 -11.66
C GLU A 447 8.91 -12.75 -11.01
N PHE A 448 9.18 -13.09 -9.74
CA PHE A 448 8.41 -14.06 -8.97
C PHE A 448 6.94 -13.65 -8.87
N LEU A 449 6.64 -12.43 -8.43
CA LEU A 449 5.25 -11.97 -8.31
C LEU A 449 4.51 -12.00 -9.65
N CYS A 450 5.15 -11.54 -10.73
CA CYS A 450 4.55 -11.64 -12.07
C CYS A 450 4.29 -13.09 -12.47
N GLY A 451 5.27 -13.97 -12.26
CA GLY A 451 5.16 -15.39 -12.61
C GLY A 451 4.05 -16.11 -11.83
N ALA A 452 4.00 -15.91 -10.52
CA ALA A 452 3.02 -16.55 -9.64
C ALA A 452 1.59 -16.02 -9.85
N LEU A 453 1.42 -14.72 -10.08
CA LEU A 453 0.10 -14.15 -10.36
C LEU A 453 -0.42 -14.52 -11.76
N MET A 454 0.50 -14.72 -12.72
CA MET A 454 0.12 -15.07 -14.11
C MET A 454 0.09 -16.57 -14.40
N SER A 455 0.59 -17.43 -13.51
CA SER A 455 0.49 -18.89 -13.69
C SER A 455 -0.95 -19.38 -13.55
N GLU A 456 -1.73 -18.75 -12.68
CA GLU A 456 -3.17 -18.99 -12.50
C GLU A 456 -3.95 -17.66 -12.48
N PRO A 457 -4.11 -16.97 -13.63
CA PRO A 457 -4.69 -15.63 -13.67
C PRO A 457 -6.14 -15.55 -13.18
N SER A 458 -6.85 -16.68 -13.14
CA SER A 458 -8.24 -16.79 -12.64
C SER A 458 -8.33 -17.11 -11.15
N ARG A 459 -7.21 -17.44 -10.48
CA ARG A 459 -7.20 -17.79 -9.06
C ARG A 459 -7.82 -16.68 -8.21
N GLU A 460 -8.53 -17.09 -7.18
CA GLU A 460 -9.02 -16.21 -6.13
C GLU A 460 -7.97 -16.11 -5.03
N TRP A 461 -7.31 -14.95 -4.99
CA TRP A 461 -6.29 -14.65 -3.99
C TRP A 461 -6.91 -13.98 -2.77
N LYS A 462 -6.26 -14.10 -1.62
CA LYS A 462 -6.56 -13.22 -0.47
C LYS A 462 -6.33 -11.76 -0.89
N ILE A 463 -7.37 -10.93 -0.75
CA ILE A 463 -7.39 -9.56 -1.30
C ILE A 463 -6.28 -8.66 -0.74
N GLY A 464 -6.02 -8.70 0.57
CA GLY A 464 -4.94 -7.91 1.17
C GLY A 464 -3.56 -8.22 0.58
N PRO A 465 -3.10 -9.49 0.66
CA PRO A 465 -1.87 -9.94 -0.01
C PRO A 465 -1.78 -9.59 -1.49
N LEU A 466 -2.87 -9.79 -2.25
CA LEU A 466 -2.92 -9.45 -3.67
C LEU A 466 -2.73 -7.94 -3.90
N GLY A 467 -3.43 -7.10 -3.12
CA GLY A 467 -3.32 -5.65 -3.20
C GLY A 467 -1.89 -5.17 -3.00
N HIS A 468 -1.19 -5.67 -1.98
CA HIS A 468 0.21 -5.33 -1.72
C HIS A 468 1.17 -5.85 -2.80
N ALA A 469 0.96 -7.05 -3.33
CA ALA A 469 1.76 -7.57 -4.44
C ALA A 469 1.62 -6.71 -5.71
N LEU A 470 0.38 -6.35 -6.08
CA LEU A 470 0.12 -5.49 -7.24
C LEU A 470 0.65 -4.07 -7.01
N HIS A 471 0.52 -3.53 -5.80
CA HIS A 471 1.04 -2.22 -5.45
C HIS A 471 2.59 -2.20 -5.51
N ALA A 472 3.27 -3.27 -5.07
CA ALA A 472 4.72 -3.40 -5.25
C ALA A 472 5.12 -3.33 -6.73
N LEU A 473 4.45 -4.09 -7.60
CA LEU A 473 4.71 -4.06 -9.04
C LEU A 473 4.45 -2.67 -9.64
N ASN A 474 3.40 -2.01 -9.16
CA ASN A 474 3.05 -0.67 -9.61
C ASN A 474 4.10 0.39 -9.19
N ILE A 475 4.56 0.38 -7.93
CA ILE A 475 5.65 1.25 -7.46
C ILE A 475 6.94 0.97 -8.24
N TYR A 476 7.25 -0.30 -8.50
CA TYR A 476 8.42 -0.68 -9.29
C TYR A 476 8.37 -0.05 -10.69
N GLN A 477 7.26 -0.19 -11.42
CA GLN A 477 7.17 0.38 -12.77
C GLN A 477 7.20 1.90 -12.78
N GLU A 478 6.62 2.54 -11.75
CA GLU A 478 6.61 3.98 -11.63
C GLU A 478 8.05 4.49 -11.47
N ARG A 479 8.81 3.87 -10.56
CA ARG A 479 10.18 4.27 -10.30
C ARG A 479 11.13 3.92 -11.43
N ALA A 480 10.98 2.74 -12.04
CA ALA A 480 11.88 2.29 -13.10
C ALA A 480 11.60 2.96 -14.45
N TRP A 481 10.33 3.13 -14.85
CA TRP A 481 9.96 3.58 -16.19
C TRP A 481 9.10 4.84 -16.24
N GLY A 482 8.76 5.43 -15.09
CA GLY A 482 7.94 6.65 -15.05
C GLY A 482 6.46 6.43 -15.38
N THR A 483 5.96 5.19 -15.27
CA THR A 483 4.53 4.89 -15.41
C THR A 483 3.83 5.24 -14.10
N VAL A 484 3.33 6.48 -14.00
CA VAL A 484 2.83 7.06 -12.76
C VAL A 484 1.31 6.85 -12.61
N LEU A 485 0.85 6.49 -11.41
CA LEU A 485 -0.59 6.55 -11.10
C LEU A 485 -1.10 8.00 -11.11
N PRO A 486 -2.29 8.26 -11.67
CA PRO A 486 -2.95 9.55 -11.51
C PRO A 486 -3.08 9.91 -10.03
N GLY A 487 -2.79 11.17 -9.68
CA GLY A 487 -2.77 11.62 -8.30
C GLY A 487 -2.76 13.14 -8.19
N GLY A 488 -2.93 13.65 -6.96
CA GLY A 488 -2.99 15.09 -6.70
C GLY A 488 -4.29 15.75 -7.19
N ILE A 489 -5.30 14.96 -7.51
CA ILE A 489 -6.62 15.40 -7.94
C ILE A 489 -7.69 14.91 -6.97
N ALA A 490 -8.85 15.56 -6.97
CA ALA A 490 -10.00 15.05 -6.26
C ALA A 490 -10.34 13.66 -6.79
N ALA A 491 -10.47 12.66 -5.89
CA ALA A 491 -10.80 11.30 -6.31
C ALA A 491 -12.17 11.20 -7.00
N TYR A 492 -13.04 12.19 -6.75
CA TYR A 492 -14.35 12.32 -7.36
C TYR A 492 -14.84 13.77 -7.35
N SER A 493 -15.55 14.19 -8.41
CA SER A 493 -16.08 15.55 -8.59
C SER A 493 -17.59 15.62 -8.88
N GLY A 494 -18.32 14.50 -8.84
CA GLY A 494 -19.77 14.44 -9.11
C GLY A 494 -20.62 14.06 -7.90
N SER A 495 -21.88 13.67 -8.11
CA SER A 495 -22.70 12.96 -7.10
C SER A 495 -22.67 11.45 -7.38
N MET A 496 -22.28 10.60 -6.45
CA MET A 496 -22.56 9.16 -6.59
C MET A 496 -23.92 8.89 -5.97
N LYS A 497 -24.75 8.12 -6.66
CA LYS A 497 -25.99 7.60 -6.06
C LYS A 497 -25.58 6.60 -4.97
N ALA A 498 -25.34 7.10 -3.75
CA ALA A 498 -25.37 6.26 -2.58
C ALA A 498 -26.81 5.75 -2.43
N PRO A 499 -27.03 4.46 -2.13
CA PRO A 499 -28.37 3.95 -1.89
C PRO A 499 -29.03 4.77 -0.76
N GLN A 500 -30.32 5.08 -0.93
CA GLN A 500 -31.13 5.70 0.12
C GLN A 500 -31.10 4.82 1.39
N GLN A 501 -31.01 5.45 2.56
CA GLN A 501 -30.88 4.77 3.85
C GLN A 501 -32.01 3.74 4.06
N PRO A 502 -31.67 2.57 4.62
CA PRO A 502 -32.23 2.24 5.93
C PRO A 502 -31.19 1.68 6.93
N GLU A 503 -31.60 1.74 8.20
CA GLU A 503 -30.99 1.39 9.50
C GLU A 503 -29.48 1.11 9.62
N MET A 504 -28.90 1.73 10.66
CA MET A 504 -27.50 1.55 11.06
C MET A 504 -27.31 0.16 11.69
N ILE A 505 -26.67 -0.76 10.94
CA ILE A 505 -26.11 -2.00 11.50
C ILE A 505 -24.60 -1.84 11.58
N ALA A 506 -24.16 -1.00 12.51
CA ALA A 506 -22.81 -0.99 13.05
C ALA A 506 -22.91 -0.26 14.38
N ASP A 507 -22.61 -0.95 15.49
CA ASP A 507 -22.63 -0.33 16.81
C ASP A 507 -21.69 0.88 16.81
N LYS A 508 -22.19 1.98 17.38
CA LYS A 508 -21.37 3.15 17.69
C LYS A 508 -20.14 2.67 18.48
N PRO A 509 -18.93 3.19 18.20
CA PRO A 509 -17.81 2.95 19.09
C PRO A 509 -18.18 3.45 20.48
N GLU A 510 -18.10 2.58 21.48
CA GLU A 510 -18.42 2.93 22.88
C GLU A 510 -17.63 4.18 23.29
N SER A 511 -18.35 5.22 23.70
CA SER A 511 -17.76 6.34 24.41
C SER A 511 -17.28 5.84 25.76
N SER A 512 -15.99 5.95 26.06
CA SER A 512 -15.48 5.77 27.42
C SER A 512 -16.03 6.89 28.31
N SER A 513 -17.21 6.70 28.90
CA SER A 513 -17.75 7.58 29.93
C SER A 513 -17.03 7.31 31.25
N GLY A 514 -16.48 8.37 31.82
CA GLY A 514 -15.66 8.35 33.02
C GLY A 514 -16.41 7.96 34.31
N LYS A 515 -15.61 7.71 35.34
CA LYS A 515 -16.04 7.86 36.73
C LYS A 515 -15.32 9.08 37.29
N ALA A 516 -16.07 10.17 37.45
CA ALA A 516 -15.81 11.13 38.51
C ALA A 516 -16.52 10.59 39.74
N ASP A 517 -15.78 10.33 40.81
CA ASP A 517 -16.36 10.11 42.13
C ASP A 517 -15.82 11.21 43.04
N GLY A 518 -16.73 12.06 43.46
CA GLY A 518 -16.47 13.23 44.28
C GLY A 518 -17.81 13.76 44.77
N SER A 519 -18.24 13.28 45.93
CA SER A 519 -19.25 13.97 46.72
C SER A 519 -19.17 13.58 48.19
N THR A 520 -18.85 14.58 48.97
CA THR A 520 -18.72 14.64 50.42
C THR A 520 -20.09 14.90 51.06
N THR A 521 -20.27 14.36 52.28
CA THR A 521 -21.02 14.89 53.45
C THR A 521 -22.56 14.96 53.54
N ARG A 522 -23.03 14.43 54.69
CA ARG A 522 -24.13 14.85 55.61
C ARG A 522 -25.55 14.82 55.03
N ARG A 523 -26.55 14.19 55.65
CA ARG A 523 -26.93 14.00 57.07
C ARG A 523 -27.49 12.61 57.30
#